data_AF-A0A3B9EMT6-F1
#
_entry.id   AF-A0A3B9EMT6-F1
#
_cell.length_a   1.000
_cell.length_b   1.000
_cell.length_c   1.000
_cell.angle_alpha   90.00
_cell.angle_beta   90.00
_cell.angle_gamma   90.00
#
_symmetry.space_group_name_H-M   'P 1'
#
loop_
_entity.id
_entity.type
_entity.pdbx_description
1 polymer ?
#
loop_
_entity_poly.entity_id
_entity_poly.type
_entity_poly.pdbx_seq_one_letter_code
_entity_poly.pdbx_strand_id
1 'polypeptide(L)'
;SAGVRVGIRTKGCSGMSYTLEFADEKNEFDEVVEDKGVRIFIDPKATMFIIGTEMDFVEDKLESGFVFNNPNEKGRCGCGESFHI
;
A
#
# COMPACT_ATOMS: atom_id res chain seq x y z
N SER A 1 12.72 -9.69 -9.31
CA SER A 1 11.43 -8.98 -9.28
C SER A 1 11.33 -7.99 -10.42
N ALA A 2 10.16 -7.91 -11.05
CA ALA A 2 9.79 -6.87 -12.00
C ALA A 2 9.37 -5.56 -11.30
N GLY A 3 8.97 -5.63 -10.02
CA GLY A 3 8.56 -4.49 -9.21
C GLY A 3 8.12 -4.89 -7.80
N VAL A 4 7.39 -4.00 -7.13
CA VAL A 4 6.69 -4.25 -5.85
C VAL A 4 5.19 -4.14 -6.09
N ARG A 5 4.41 -5.08 -5.57
CA ARG A 5 2.94 -5.02 -5.60
C ARG A 5 2.40 -4.47 -4.29
N VAL A 6 1.58 -3.43 -4.39
CA VAL A 6 0.80 -2.86 -3.30
C VAL A 6 -0.63 -3.40 -3.39
N GLY A 7 -1.12 -3.95 -2.28
CA GLY A 7 -2.49 -4.42 -2.15
C GLY A 7 -3.08 -4.04 -0.81
N ILE A 8 -4.27 -4.59 -0.54
CA ILE A 8 -4.93 -4.50 0.76
C ILE A 8 -5.38 -5.89 1.20
N ARG A 9 -5.38 -6.11 2.52
CA ARG A 9 -6.00 -7.27 3.14
C ARG A 9 -6.89 -6.84 4.31
N THR A 10 -7.98 -7.57 4.52
CA THR A 10 -8.86 -7.37 5.67
C THR A 10 -8.12 -7.73 6.96
N LYS A 11 -8.20 -6.86 7.97
CA LYS A 11 -7.64 -7.04 9.31
C LYS A 11 -8.68 -6.64 10.36
N GLY A 12 -9.14 -7.62 11.14
CA GLY A 12 -10.22 -7.42 12.13
C GLY A 12 -11.62 -7.41 11.49
N CYS A 13 -12.62 -6.89 12.21
CA CYS A 13 -14.03 -6.91 11.78
C CYS A 13 -14.32 -6.00 10.57
N SER A 14 -13.61 -4.88 10.46
CA SER A 14 -13.86 -3.86 9.42
C SER A 14 -12.61 -3.12 8.96
N GLY A 15 -11.44 -3.45 9.50
CA GLY A 15 -10.18 -2.79 9.16
C GLY A 15 -9.54 -3.39 7.92
N MET A 16 -8.72 -2.60 7.24
CA MET A 16 -7.85 -2.99 6.15
C MET A 16 -6.40 -2.71 6.52
N SER A 17 -5.47 -3.45 5.93
CA SER A 17 -4.03 -3.18 6.05
C SER A 17 -3.40 -3.27 4.67
N TYR A 18 -2.40 -2.43 4.42
CA TYR A 18 -1.63 -2.48 3.18
C TYR A 18 -0.79 -3.76 3.13
N THR A 19 -0.64 -4.32 1.94
CA THR A 19 0.31 -5.40 1.65
C THR A 19 1.34 -4.91 0.66
N LEU A 20 2.59 -5.31 0.88
CA LEU A 20 3.74 -5.01 0.03
C LEU A 20 4.44 -6.32 -0.26
N GLU A 21 4.48 -6.71 -1.53
CA GLU A 21 5.05 -7.98 -1.98
C GLU A 21 5.99 -7.75 -3.15
N PHE A 22 7.12 -8.48 -3.21
CA PHE A 22 7.92 -8.49 -4.43
C PHE A 22 7.14 -9.18 -5.54
N ALA A 23 7.04 -8.52 -6.68
CA ALA A 23 6.36 -9.05 -7.85
C ALA A 23 7.38 -9.43 -8.91
N ASP A 24 7.35 -10.67 -9.38
CA ASP A 24 8.22 -11.13 -10.47
C ASP A 24 7.69 -10.76 -11.85
N GLU A 25 6.38 -10.50 -11.96
CA GLU A 25 5.70 -10.06 -13.17
C GLU A 25 4.51 -9.14 -12.87
N LYS A 26 4.05 -8.43 -13.90
CA LYS A 26 2.83 -7.64 -13.89
C LYS A 26 1.63 -8.55 -14.18
N ASN A 27 0.57 -8.48 -13.38
CA ASN A 27 -0.69 -9.17 -13.72
C ASN A 27 -1.50 -8.39 -14.76
N GLU A 28 -2.46 -9.05 -15.41
CA GLU A 28 -3.28 -8.48 -16.49
C GLU A 28 -3.93 -7.13 -16.12
N PHE A 29 -4.44 -7.03 -14.90
CA PHE A 29 -5.20 -5.86 -14.44
C PHE A 29 -4.43 -4.96 -13.47
N ASP A 30 -3.17 -5.28 -13.17
CA ASP A 30 -2.37 -4.43 -12.28
C ASP A 30 -2.25 -3.02 -12.91
N GLU A 31 -2.56 -1.98 -12.13
CA GLU A 31 -2.13 -0.64 -12.51
C GLU A 31 -0.63 -0.52 -12.26
N VAL A 32 0.05 0.23 -13.12
CA VAL A 32 1.51 0.40 -13.05
C VAL A 32 1.82 1.84 -12.74
N VAL A 33 2.56 2.06 -11.66
CA VAL A 33 3.14 3.34 -11.31
C VAL A 33 4.66 3.19 -11.34
N GLU A 34 5.33 4.10 -12.04
CA GLU A 34 6.79 4.18 -12.04
C GLU A 34 7.23 5.44 -11.32
N ASP A 35 7.99 5.28 -10.24
CA ASP A 35 8.61 6.40 -9.53
C ASP A 35 10.04 6.04 -9.12
N LYS A 36 10.95 7.01 -9.22
CA LYS A 36 12.38 6.86 -8.84
C LYS A 36 13.06 5.60 -9.41
N GLY A 37 12.62 5.12 -10.59
CA GLY A 37 13.14 3.91 -11.24
C GLY A 37 12.62 2.59 -10.66
N VAL A 38 11.63 2.63 -9.76
CA VAL A 38 10.94 1.47 -9.21
C VAL A 38 9.57 1.33 -9.87
N ARG A 39 9.25 0.10 -10.31
CA ARG A 39 7.89 -0.25 -10.76
C ARG A 39 7.06 -0.70 -9.57
N ILE A 40 5.91 -0.06 -9.41
CA ILE A 40 4.90 -0.38 -8.43
C ILE A 40 3.68 -0.91 -9.17
N PHE A 41 3.23 -2.10 -8.81
CA PHE A 41 1.99 -2.70 -9.29
C PHE A 41 0.91 -2.51 -8.25
N ILE A 42 -0.27 -2.05 -8.65
CA ILE A 42 -1.41 -1.90 -7.75
C ILE A 42 -2.38 -3.05 -8.01
N ASP A 43 -2.67 -3.84 -6.97
CA ASP A 43 -3.72 -4.86 -7.07
C ASP A 43 -5.05 -4.19 -7.45
N PRO A 44 -5.78 -4.66 -8.48
CA PRO A 44 -7.06 -4.08 -8.91
C PRO A 44 -8.07 -3.92 -7.77
N LYS A 45 -8.05 -4.82 -6.79
CA LYS A 45 -8.94 -4.78 -5.62
C LYS A 45 -8.58 -3.66 -4.66
N ALA A 46 -7.35 -3.18 -4.69
CA ALA A 46 -6.86 -2.10 -3.84
C ALA A 46 -7.04 -0.71 -4.48
N THR A 47 -7.11 -0.62 -5.82
CA THR A 47 -7.12 0.65 -6.58
C THR A 47 -8.06 1.70 -5.99
N MET A 48 -9.35 1.36 -5.80
CA MET A 48 -10.34 2.32 -5.29
C MET A 48 -10.12 2.73 -3.83
N PHE A 49 -9.44 1.90 -3.05
CA PHE A 49 -9.17 2.16 -1.63
C PHE A 49 -7.92 3.04 -1.45
N ILE A 50 -6.99 3.02 -2.39
CA ILE A 50 -5.70 3.68 -2.24
C ILE A 50 -5.50 4.82 -3.25
N ILE A 51 -6.53 5.18 -4.01
CA ILE A 51 -6.46 6.28 -4.96
C ILE A 51 -6.06 7.60 -4.29
N GLY A 52 -5.03 8.25 -4.83
CA GLY A 52 -4.47 9.48 -4.25
C GLY A 52 -3.63 9.27 -2.99
N THR A 53 -3.40 8.02 -2.57
CA THR A 53 -2.46 7.71 -1.49
C THR A 53 -1.04 8.05 -1.89
N GLU A 54 -0.32 8.71 -0.99
CA GLU A 54 1.12 8.88 -1.08
C GLU A 54 1.81 7.77 -0.29
N MET A 55 2.79 7.11 -0.89
CA MET A 55 3.63 6.11 -0.25
C MET A 55 5.05 6.65 -0.14
N ASP A 56 5.59 6.67 1.07
CA ASP A 56 6.97 7.11 1.32
C ASP A 56 7.73 6.06 2.15
N PHE A 57 9.05 6.08 2.10
CA PHE A 57 9.90 5.22 2.93
C PHE A 57 10.60 6.09 3.99
N VAL A 58 10.24 5.88 5.25
CA VAL A 58 10.82 6.60 6.37
C VAL A 58 11.87 5.71 7.02
N GLU A 59 13.03 6.29 7.30
CA GLU A 59 14.11 5.67 8.08
C GLU A 59 14.49 6.62 9.21
N ASP A 60 14.16 6.23 10.45
CA ASP A 60 14.53 6.96 11.65
C ASP A 60 15.25 6.04 12.67
N LYS A 61 15.53 6.56 13.87
CA LYS A 61 16.28 5.82 14.89
C LYS A 61 15.50 4.67 15.54
N LEU A 62 14.17 4.64 15.39
CA LEU A 62 13.24 3.73 16.05
C LEU A 62 12.55 2.80 15.06
N GLU A 63 12.24 3.28 13.86
CA GLU A 63 11.55 2.54 12.82
C GLU A 63 12.12 2.81 11.42
N SER A 64 12.03 1.78 10.58
CA SER A 64 12.25 1.92 9.14
C SER A 64 11.15 1.18 8.41
N GLY A 65 10.55 1.81 7.41
CA GLY A 65 9.45 1.20 6.68
C GLY A 65 8.68 2.14 5.78
N PHE A 66 7.77 1.54 5.02
CA PHE A 66 6.85 2.29 4.18
C PHE A 66 5.70 2.86 5.01
N VAL A 67 5.46 4.15 4.83
CA VAL A 67 4.30 4.87 5.36
C VAL A 67 3.35 5.23 4.23
N PHE A 68 2.05 5.17 4.52
CA PHE A 68 0.99 5.43 3.55
C PHE A 68 0.11 6.56 4.08
N ASN A 69 0.09 7.66 3.36
CA ASN A 69 -0.76 8.82 3.61
C ASN A 69 -1.95 8.77 2.65
N ASN A 70 -3.06 8.18 3.08
CA ASN A 70 -4.24 7.97 2.25
C ASN A 70 -5.31 9.04 2.55
N PRO A 71 -5.65 9.93 1.59
CA PRO A 71 -6.63 10.99 1.81
C PRO A 71 -8.06 10.46 2.02
N ASN A 72 -8.32 9.18 1.70
CA ASN A 72 -9.61 8.53 1.89
C ASN A 72 -9.73 7.85 3.27
N GLU A 73 -8.64 7.71 4.02
CA GLU A 73 -8.67 7.07 5.34
C GLU A 73 -9.48 7.92 6.34
N LYS A 74 -10.55 7.33 6.89
CA LYS A 74 -11.39 7.97 7.93
C LYS A 74 -10.82 7.77 9.34
N GLY A 75 -9.99 6.75 9.54
CA GLY A 75 -9.28 6.57 10.78
C GLY A 75 -8.48 5.29 10.85
N ARG A 76 -7.52 5.30 11.78
CA ARG A 76 -6.58 4.20 12.03
C ARG A 76 -6.84 3.57 13.40
N CYS A 77 -6.57 2.26 13.51
CA CYS A 77 -6.48 1.61 14.80
C CYS A 77 -5.34 2.24 15.63
N GLY A 78 -5.50 2.32 16.95
CA GLY A 78 -4.49 2.92 17.84
C GLY A 78 -3.12 2.25 17.80
N CYS A 79 -3.02 1.00 17.34
CA CYS A 79 -1.74 0.33 17.10
C CYS A 79 -1.14 0.60 15.70
N GLY A 80 -1.81 1.38 14.84
CA GLY A 80 -1.33 1.76 13.51
C GLY A 80 -1.47 0.68 12.42
N GLU A 81 -1.82 -0.55 12.79
CA GLU A 81 -1.72 -1.70 11.88
C GLU A 81 -2.89 -1.89 10.91
N SER A 82 -3.99 -1.15 11.11
CA SER A 82 -5.16 -1.19 10.23
C SER A 82 -5.87 0.15 10.16
N PHE A 83 -6.56 0.37 9.05
CA PHE A 83 -7.30 1.58 8.73
C PHE A 83 -8.70 1.25 8.19
N HIS A 84 -9.57 2.26 8.14
CA HIS A 84 -10.86 2.18 7.45
C HIS A 84 -11.11 3.44 6.63
N ILE A 85 -11.90 3.28 5.57
CA ILE A 85 -12.30 4.31 4.61
C ILE A 85 -13.78 4.62 4.77
#